data_AF-A0A142F478-F1
#
_entry.id   AF-A0A142F478-F1
#
_cell.length_a   1.000
_cell.length_b   1.000
_cell.length_c   1.000
_cell.angle_alpha   90.00
_cell.angle_beta   90.00
_cell.angle_gamma   90.00
#
_symmetry.space_group_name_H-M   'P 1'
#
loop_
_entity.id
_entity.type
_entity.pdbx_description
1 polymer ?
#
loop_
_entity_poly.entity_id
_entity_poly.type
_entity_poly.pdbx_seq_one_letter_code
_entity_poly.pdbx_strand_id
1 'polypeptide(L)'
;AKNISVYKYNNEMFNRMKALYDIKSTKCKELFTILAEELKHKFNSFSETVTFQKKYDSIINDWKYILDYAKDVYNKNLTKIKNYEGNEGLEVIIVRNKVKEKLATLEGLVDRLDNLYNIIKSKYAIVMSAKSLIGELKNEFKTGEKGDYKFDDLIRLMETISSKINTVNESVDSIHKTYSNIQYVEIQIENLSGSLDGYMNEIDALKAKGSTNDYIREEMESKMLFITENINNLKKI
;
A
#
# COMPACT_ATOMS: atom_id res chain seq x y z
N ALA A 1 -53.36 58.37 35.94
CA ALA A 1 -53.69 57.97 34.55
C ALA A 1 -52.45 57.57 33.74
N LYS A 2 -51.49 58.48 33.51
CA LYS A 2 -50.28 58.25 32.68
C LYS A 2 -49.43 57.03 33.09
N ASN A 3 -49.22 56.79 34.39
CA ASN A 3 -48.42 55.64 34.83
C ASN A 3 -49.13 54.29 34.60
N ILE A 4 -50.47 54.24 34.70
CA ILE A 4 -51.26 53.03 34.49
C ILE A 4 -51.34 52.70 32.98
N SER A 5 -51.44 53.71 32.11
CA SER A 5 -51.43 53.50 30.66
C SER A 5 -50.07 53.00 30.17
N VAL A 6 -48.97 53.56 30.70
CA VAL A 6 -47.61 53.09 30.42
C VAL A 6 -47.41 51.65 30.88
N TYR A 7 -47.89 51.31 32.08
CA TYR A 7 -47.82 49.93 32.58
C TYR A 7 -48.57 48.94 31.68
N LYS A 8 -49.81 49.26 31.27
CA LYS A 8 -50.60 48.41 30.36
C LYS A 8 -49.90 48.21 29.01
N TYR A 9 -49.38 49.28 28.42
CA TYR A 9 -48.64 49.23 27.16
C TYR A 9 -47.38 48.37 27.28
N ASN A 10 -46.58 48.56 28.33
CA ASN A 10 -45.35 47.79 28.55
C ASN A 10 -45.64 46.30 28.76
N ASN A 11 -46.69 45.96 29.50
CA ASN A 11 -47.09 44.57 29.72
C ASN A 11 -47.55 43.89 28.42
N GLU A 12 -48.31 44.61 27.59
CA GLU A 12 -48.72 44.12 26.27
C GLU A 12 -47.51 43.90 25.35
N MET A 13 -46.58 44.86 25.30
CA MET A 13 -45.35 44.74 24.53
C MET A 13 -44.47 43.59 25.02
N PHE A 14 -44.33 43.42 26.34
CA PHE A 14 -43.59 42.29 26.93
C PHE A 14 -44.20 40.95 26.53
N ASN A 15 -45.53 40.81 26.60
CA ASN A 15 -46.20 39.58 26.19
C ASN A 15 -46.02 39.28 24.70
N ARG A 16 -46.08 40.30 23.84
CA ARG A 16 -45.80 40.17 22.40
C ARG A 16 -44.35 39.76 22.14
N MET A 17 -43.39 40.39 22.83
CA MET A 17 -41.96 40.06 22.72
C MET A 17 -41.69 38.63 23.19
N LYS A 18 -42.32 38.20 24.29
CA LYS A 18 -42.24 36.82 24.79
C LYS A 18 -42.80 35.83 23.77
N ALA A 19 -43.99 36.06 23.22
CA ALA A 19 -44.57 35.19 22.20
C ALA A 19 -43.68 35.07 20.96
N LEU A 20 -43.10 36.18 20.50
CA LEU A 20 -42.13 36.17 19.38
C LEU A 20 -40.85 35.41 19.72
N TYR A 21 -40.33 35.56 20.94
CA TYR A 21 -39.18 34.82 21.43
C TYR A 21 -39.47 33.31 21.46
N ASP A 22 -40.61 32.91 22.03
CA ASP A 22 -41.01 31.51 22.13
C ASP A 22 -41.15 30.87 20.73
N ILE A 23 -41.78 31.55 19.77
CA ILE A 23 -41.89 31.09 18.38
C ILE A 23 -40.50 30.90 17.75
N LYS A 24 -39.60 31.87 17.92
CA LYS A 24 -38.24 31.78 17.38
C LYS A 24 -37.44 30.65 18.05
N SER A 25 -37.59 30.48 19.35
CA SER A 25 -36.94 29.41 20.12
C SER A 25 -37.38 28.03 19.62
N THR A 26 -38.69 27.82 19.43
CA THR A 26 -39.23 26.55 18.90
C THR A 26 -38.68 26.23 17.51
N LYS A 27 -38.71 27.19 16.57
CA LYS A 27 -38.15 27.00 15.23
C LYS A 27 -36.67 26.65 15.26
N CYS A 28 -35.92 27.28 16.16
CA CYS A 28 -34.50 27.01 16.35
C CYS A 28 -34.27 25.57 16.84
N LYS A 29 -35.06 25.09 17.79
CA LYS A 29 -35.00 23.69 18.27
C LYS A 29 -35.34 22.67 17.19
N GLU A 30 -36.36 22.93 16.38
CA GLU A 30 -36.74 22.05 15.26
C GLU A 30 -35.59 21.91 14.26
N LEU A 31 -34.97 23.02 13.85
CA LEU A 31 -33.81 23.01 12.97
C LEU A 31 -32.64 22.19 13.54
N PHE A 32 -32.36 22.32 14.84
CA PHE A 32 -31.28 21.56 15.47
C PHE A 32 -31.59 20.08 15.62
N THR A 33 -32.85 19.73 15.81
CA THR A 33 -33.27 18.33 15.83
C THR A 33 -33.01 17.68 14.48
N ILE A 34 -33.38 18.35 13.39
CA ILE A 34 -33.08 17.90 12.01
C ILE A 34 -31.58 17.75 11.79
N LEU A 35 -30.76 18.73 12.22
CA LEU A 35 -29.30 18.66 12.08
C LEU A 35 -28.69 17.49 12.88
N ALA A 36 -29.18 17.24 14.09
CA ALA A 36 -28.73 16.13 14.93
C ALA A 36 -29.07 14.77 14.31
N GLU A 37 -30.27 14.64 13.72
CA GLU A 37 -30.69 13.44 12.99
C GLU A 37 -29.84 13.20 11.74
N GLU A 38 -29.58 14.23 10.95
CA GLU A 38 -28.73 14.14 9.76
C GLU A 38 -27.29 13.75 10.14
N LEU A 39 -26.75 14.31 11.23
CA LEU A 39 -25.43 13.95 11.72
C LEU A 39 -25.39 12.47 12.16
N LYS A 40 -26.42 12.01 12.87
CA LYS A 40 -26.58 10.60 13.27
C LYS A 40 -26.64 9.67 12.06
N HIS A 41 -27.35 10.04 11.00
CA HIS A 41 -27.39 9.27 9.76
C HIS A 41 -26.01 9.19 9.11
N LYS A 42 -25.29 10.30 9.03
CA LYS A 42 -23.92 10.37 8.49
C LYS A 42 -22.91 9.54 9.30
N PHE A 43 -23.11 9.44 10.63
CA PHE A 43 -22.33 8.54 11.47
C PHE A 43 -22.55 7.06 11.14
N ASN A 44 -23.81 6.67 10.94
CA ASN A 44 -24.15 5.27 10.63
C ASN A 44 -23.47 4.84 9.33
N SER A 45 -23.59 5.64 8.27
CA SER A 45 -22.98 5.34 6.97
C SER A 45 -21.44 5.21 7.05
N PHE A 46 -20.79 6.05 7.85
CA PHE A 46 -19.34 5.98 8.06
C PHE A 46 -18.92 4.72 8.84
N SER A 47 -19.67 4.37 9.90
CA SER A 47 -19.35 3.23 10.76
C SER A 47 -19.50 1.86 10.05
N GLU A 48 -20.50 1.75 9.17
CA GLU A 48 -20.90 0.49 8.53
C GLU A 48 -20.11 0.17 7.26
N THR A 49 -19.21 1.06 6.82
CA THR A 49 -18.48 0.84 5.57
C THR A 49 -17.45 -0.30 5.72
N VAL A 50 -17.85 -1.52 5.35
CA VAL A 50 -17.00 -2.72 5.22
C VAL A 50 -16.08 -2.63 3.99
N THR A 51 -16.42 -1.77 3.04
CA THR A 51 -15.73 -1.62 1.75
C THR A 51 -14.27 -1.20 1.88
N PHE A 52 -13.94 -0.38 2.88
CA PHE A 52 -12.55 0.07 3.08
C PHE A 52 -11.64 -1.06 3.57
N GLN A 53 -12.12 -1.87 4.52
CA GLN A 53 -11.38 -3.03 5.03
C GLN A 53 -11.03 -4.00 3.91
N LYS A 54 -12.03 -4.35 3.08
CA LYS A 54 -11.83 -5.28 1.95
C LYS A 54 -10.79 -4.77 0.96
N LYS A 55 -10.79 -3.46 0.66
CA LYS A 55 -9.77 -2.85 -0.21
C LYS A 55 -8.37 -2.92 0.42
N TYR A 56 -8.27 -2.65 1.72
CA TYR A 56 -7.00 -2.76 2.44
C TYR A 56 -6.47 -4.20 2.46
N ASP A 57 -7.33 -5.18 2.72
CA ASP A 57 -6.96 -6.60 2.70
C ASP A 57 -6.49 -7.04 1.30
N SER A 58 -7.12 -6.53 0.24
CA SER A 58 -6.65 -6.75 -1.14
C SER A 58 -5.24 -6.21 -1.36
N ILE A 59 -4.95 -4.98 -0.92
CA ILE A 59 -3.61 -4.38 -1.01
C ILE A 59 -2.57 -5.22 -0.28
N ILE A 60 -2.91 -5.77 0.89
CA ILE A 60 -2.01 -6.66 1.62
C ILE A 60 -1.69 -7.92 0.81
N ASN A 61 -2.70 -8.53 0.20
CA ASN A 61 -2.52 -9.74 -0.58
C ASN A 61 -1.65 -9.49 -1.81
N ASP A 62 -1.90 -8.40 -2.52
CA ASP A 62 -1.08 -7.99 -3.68
C ASP A 62 0.37 -7.76 -3.26
N TRP A 63 0.60 -6.99 -2.18
CA TRP A 63 1.96 -6.74 -1.66
C TRP A 63 2.68 -8.04 -1.29
N LYS A 64 2.01 -8.98 -0.60
CA LYS A 64 2.60 -10.28 -0.23
C LYS A 64 2.98 -11.07 -1.47
N TYR A 65 2.08 -11.14 -2.45
CA TYR A 65 2.32 -11.84 -3.70
C TYR A 65 3.56 -11.29 -4.42
N ILE A 66 3.65 -9.97 -4.55
CA ILE A 66 4.80 -9.31 -5.20
C ILE A 66 6.10 -9.60 -4.42
N LEU A 67 6.06 -9.53 -3.09
CA LEU A 67 7.22 -9.80 -2.24
C LEU A 67 7.72 -11.25 -2.37
N ASP A 68 6.79 -12.21 -2.35
CA ASP A 68 7.10 -13.63 -2.47
C ASP A 68 7.64 -13.95 -3.87
N TYR A 69 7.05 -13.36 -4.91
CA TYR A 69 7.55 -13.45 -6.28
C TYR A 69 8.98 -12.90 -6.41
N ALA A 70 9.25 -11.71 -5.86
CA ALA A 70 10.58 -11.11 -5.88
C ALA A 70 11.63 -12.01 -5.19
N LYS A 71 11.28 -12.59 -4.04
CA LYS A 71 12.15 -13.52 -3.31
C LYS A 71 12.39 -14.82 -4.09
N ASP A 72 11.39 -15.36 -4.76
CA ASP A 72 11.54 -16.54 -5.60
C ASP A 72 12.48 -16.27 -6.77
N VAL A 73 12.27 -15.15 -7.50
CA VAL A 73 13.15 -14.70 -8.58
C VAL A 73 14.58 -14.57 -8.08
N TYR A 74 14.80 -13.95 -6.92
CA TYR A 74 16.12 -13.81 -6.32
C TYR A 74 16.77 -15.19 -6.05
N ASN A 75 16.07 -16.05 -5.32
CA ASN A 75 16.61 -17.34 -4.86
C ASN A 75 16.90 -18.30 -6.02
N LYS A 76 16.00 -18.38 -7.01
CA LYS A 76 16.17 -19.17 -8.23
C LYS A 76 17.45 -18.75 -8.97
N ASN A 77 17.62 -17.46 -9.20
CA ASN A 77 18.75 -16.92 -9.97
C ASN A 77 20.07 -17.01 -9.19
N LEU A 78 20.06 -16.72 -7.89
CA LEU A 78 21.23 -16.87 -7.02
C LEU A 78 21.74 -18.31 -7.01
N THR A 79 20.83 -19.29 -6.86
CA THR A 79 21.18 -20.71 -6.85
C THR A 79 21.79 -21.11 -8.19
N LYS A 80 21.22 -20.64 -9.30
CA LYS A 80 21.72 -20.95 -10.64
C LYS A 80 23.14 -20.42 -10.86
N ILE A 81 23.44 -19.17 -10.47
CA ILE A 81 24.80 -18.62 -10.67
C ILE A 81 25.87 -19.21 -9.75
N LYS A 82 25.50 -19.73 -8.56
CA LYS A 82 26.44 -20.43 -7.68
C LYS A 82 27.06 -21.65 -8.35
N ASN A 83 26.31 -22.33 -9.21
CA ASN A 83 26.80 -23.46 -10.00
C ASN A 83 27.90 -23.07 -11.02
N TYR A 84 28.14 -21.77 -11.21
CA TYR A 84 29.13 -21.22 -12.13
C TYR A 84 30.28 -20.47 -11.40
N GLU A 85 30.43 -20.62 -10.07
CA GLU A 85 31.45 -19.88 -9.31
C GLU A 85 32.89 -20.26 -9.68
N GLY A 86 33.14 -21.50 -10.10
CA GLY A 86 34.46 -22.01 -10.52
C GLY A 86 34.76 -21.92 -12.02
N ASN A 87 33.89 -21.31 -12.84
CA ASN A 87 34.15 -21.15 -14.27
C ASN A 87 35.01 -19.91 -14.53
N GLU A 88 36.21 -20.10 -15.08
CA GLU A 88 37.19 -19.04 -15.38
C GLU A 88 37.01 -18.39 -16.76
N GLY A 89 36.03 -18.85 -17.54
CA GLY A 89 35.71 -18.28 -18.85
C GLY A 89 35.27 -16.83 -18.71
N LEU A 90 35.99 -15.90 -19.35
CA LEU A 90 35.72 -14.46 -19.28
C LEU A 90 34.26 -14.10 -19.60
N GLU A 91 33.67 -14.75 -20.60
CA GLU A 91 32.27 -14.54 -20.99
C GLU A 91 31.30 -14.96 -19.86
N VAL A 92 31.55 -16.09 -19.21
CA VAL A 92 30.76 -16.58 -18.07
C VAL A 92 30.91 -15.64 -16.87
N ILE A 93 32.12 -15.15 -16.60
CA ILE A 93 32.38 -14.17 -15.53
C ILE A 93 31.60 -12.88 -15.78
N ILE A 94 31.59 -12.36 -17.00
CA ILE A 94 30.86 -11.13 -17.37
C ILE A 94 29.36 -11.31 -17.15
N VAL A 95 28.77 -12.40 -17.64
CA VAL A 95 27.32 -12.66 -17.48
C VAL A 95 26.97 -12.84 -16.00
N ARG A 96 27.79 -13.57 -15.24
CA ARG A 96 27.60 -13.74 -13.79
C ARG A 96 27.62 -12.41 -13.04
N ASN A 97 28.52 -11.51 -13.40
CA ASN A 97 28.59 -10.18 -12.78
C ASN A 97 27.34 -9.35 -13.09
N LYS A 98 26.84 -9.36 -14.34
CA LYS A 98 25.56 -8.71 -14.70
C LYS A 98 24.40 -9.27 -13.89
N VAL A 99 24.34 -10.59 -13.69
CA VAL A 99 23.30 -11.19 -12.82
C VAL A 99 23.42 -10.67 -11.39
N LYS A 100 24.63 -10.66 -10.81
CA LYS A 100 24.85 -10.17 -9.43
C LYS A 100 24.40 -8.71 -9.28
N GLU A 101 24.68 -7.85 -10.25
CA GLU A 101 24.20 -6.45 -10.27
C GLU A 101 22.67 -6.36 -10.30
N LYS A 102 22.01 -7.20 -11.10
CA LYS A 102 20.54 -7.27 -11.14
C LYS A 102 19.98 -7.79 -9.82
N LEU A 103 20.58 -8.81 -9.22
CA LEU A 103 20.15 -9.33 -7.91
C LEU A 103 20.27 -8.28 -6.80
N ALA A 104 21.35 -7.49 -6.77
CA ALA A 104 21.48 -6.36 -5.85
C ALA A 104 20.40 -5.29 -6.08
N THR A 105 20.02 -5.06 -7.34
CA THR A 105 18.91 -4.16 -7.67
C THR A 105 17.58 -4.72 -7.15
N LEU A 106 17.36 -6.04 -7.25
CA LEU A 106 16.16 -6.72 -6.74
C LEU A 106 16.03 -6.59 -5.22
N GLU A 107 17.13 -6.77 -4.48
CA GLU A 107 17.16 -6.56 -3.03
C GLU A 107 16.71 -5.14 -2.67
N GLY A 108 17.23 -4.11 -3.36
CA GLY A 108 16.81 -2.74 -3.14
C GLY A 108 15.32 -2.47 -3.44
N LEU A 109 14.75 -3.19 -4.41
CA LEU A 109 13.31 -3.12 -4.70
C LEU A 109 12.46 -3.81 -3.62
N VAL A 110 12.95 -4.93 -3.05
CA VAL A 110 12.32 -5.61 -1.91
C VAL A 110 12.30 -4.68 -0.68
N ASP A 111 13.42 -4.05 -0.34
CA ASP A 111 13.48 -3.08 0.76
C ASP A 111 12.51 -1.90 0.53
N ARG A 112 12.40 -1.46 -0.72
CA ARG A 112 11.45 -0.40 -1.11
C ARG A 112 9.99 -0.86 -0.94
N LEU A 113 9.64 -2.09 -1.30
CA LEU A 113 8.30 -2.65 -1.09
C LEU A 113 7.93 -2.66 0.40
N ASP A 114 8.84 -3.12 1.26
CA ASP A 114 8.61 -3.16 2.70
C ASP A 114 8.39 -1.76 3.28
N ASN A 115 9.19 -0.78 2.86
CA ASN A 115 9.01 0.62 3.26
C ASN A 115 7.66 1.20 2.80
N LEU A 116 7.26 0.96 1.54
CA LEU A 116 5.97 1.41 1.02
C LEU A 116 4.80 0.76 1.76
N TYR A 117 4.88 -0.54 2.05
CA TYR A 117 3.85 -1.24 2.80
C TYR A 117 3.74 -0.73 4.24
N ASN A 118 4.86 -0.44 4.90
CA ASN A 118 4.87 0.15 6.24
C ASN A 118 4.17 1.52 6.28
N ILE A 119 4.31 2.34 5.23
CA ILE A 119 3.56 3.59 5.10
C ILE A 119 2.05 3.30 5.02
N ILE A 120 1.63 2.38 4.15
CA ILE A 120 0.22 1.99 4.02
C ILE A 120 -0.35 1.48 5.35
N LYS A 121 0.38 0.60 6.04
CA LYS A 121 0.00 0.05 7.34
C LYS A 121 -0.18 1.14 8.40
N SER A 122 0.74 2.09 8.45
CA SER A 122 0.66 3.23 9.37
C SER A 122 -0.57 4.11 9.09
N LYS A 123 -0.81 4.46 7.82
CA LYS A 123 -1.98 5.27 7.43
C LYS A 123 -3.30 4.54 7.67
N TYR A 124 -3.35 3.24 7.42
CA TYR A 124 -4.52 2.43 7.72
C TYR A 124 -4.83 2.42 9.22
N ALA A 125 -3.82 2.30 10.10
CA ALA A 125 -4.02 2.40 11.55
C ALA A 125 -4.62 3.75 11.98
N ILE A 126 -4.23 4.85 11.32
CA ILE A 126 -4.83 6.18 11.55
C ILE A 126 -6.30 6.19 11.13
N VAL A 127 -6.63 5.64 9.95
CA VAL A 127 -8.03 5.55 9.49
C VAL A 127 -8.89 4.74 10.46
N MET A 128 -8.38 3.59 10.93
CA MET A 128 -9.10 2.75 11.87
C MET A 128 -9.28 3.41 13.24
N SER A 129 -8.25 4.12 13.71
CA SER A 129 -8.33 4.89 14.96
C SER A 129 -9.36 6.02 14.86
N ALA A 130 -9.35 6.78 13.76
CA ALA A 130 -10.34 7.82 13.50
C ALA A 130 -11.76 7.24 13.39
N LYS A 131 -11.92 6.07 12.76
CA LYS A 131 -13.19 5.35 12.69
C LYS A 131 -13.71 4.92 14.06
N SER A 132 -12.83 4.40 14.94
CA SER A 132 -13.19 4.06 16.32
C SER A 132 -13.69 5.29 17.08
N LEU A 133 -12.92 6.38 17.04
CA LEU A 133 -13.28 7.63 17.71
C LEU A 133 -14.62 8.19 17.21
N ILE A 134 -14.87 8.16 15.90
CA ILE A 134 -16.16 8.56 15.33
C ILE A 134 -17.30 7.67 15.85
N GLY A 135 -17.06 6.36 16.01
CA GLY A 135 -17.99 5.43 16.63
C GLY A 135 -18.26 5.71 18.12
N GLU A 136 -17.24 6.14 18.87
CA GLU A 136 -17.37 6.56 20.27
C GLU A 136 -18.16 7.87 20.38
N LEU A 137 -17.84 8.89 19.57
CA LEU A 137 -18.56 10.17 19.52
C LEU A 137 -20.04 10.00 19.14
N LYS A 138 -20.38 9.01 18.32
CA LYS A 138 -21.77 8.62 18.04
C LYS A 138 -22.51 8.19 19.31
N ASN A 139 -21.85 7.55 20.27
CA ASN A 139 -22.48 7.12 21.53
C ASN A 139 -22.66 8.29 22.52
N GLU A 140 -21.96 9.41 22.30
CA GLU A 140 -22.13 10.66 23.05
C GLU A 140 -23.33 11.50 22.58
N PHE A 141 -23.97 11.13 21.45
CA PHE A 141 -25.28 11.64 21.06
C PHE A 141 -26.37 11.17 22.03
N LYS A 142 -26.37 11.71 23.25
CA LYS A 142 -27.44 11.54 24.23
C LYS A 142 -28.21 12.85 24.32
N THR A 143 -29.53 12.74 24.18
CA THR A 143 -30.44 13.81 24.53
C THR A 143 -30.31 14.10 26.03
N GLY A 144 -30.32 15.38 26.44
CA GLY A 144 -30.37 15.72 27.86
C GLY A 144 -31.66 15.21 28.51
N GLU A 145 -31.79 15.32 29.84
CA GLU A 145 -32.98 14.87 30.61
C GLU A 145 -34.34 15.44 30.13
N LYS A 146 -34.34 16.41 29.21
CA LYS A 146 -35.53 17.00 28.58
C LYS A 146 -35.67 16.72 27.08
N GLY A 147 -34.83 15.87 26.47
CA GLY A 147 -34.86 15.62 25.03
C GLY A 147 -34.09 16.65 24.18
N ASP A 148 -33.72 17.80 24.74
CA ASP A 148 -33.02 18.88 24.01
C ASP A 148 -31.50 18.60 23.95
N TYR A 149 -30.91 18.73 22.76
CA TYR A 149 -29.47 18.74 22.57
C TYR A 149 -28.88 20.08 23.03
N LYS A 150 -27.74 20.05 23.74
CA LYS A 150 -26.97 21.27 24.00
C LYS A 150 -26.28 21.70 22.72
N PHE A 151 -26.59 22.92 22.26
CA PHE A 151 -26.11 23.46 20.99
C PHE A 151 -24.57 23.48 20.89
N ASP A 152 -23.89 23.91 21.94
CA ASP A 152 -22.42 23.97 21.97
C ASP A 152 -21.79 22.57 21.89
N ASP A 153 -22.43 21.56 22.47
CA ASP A 153 -21.96 20.17 22.40
C ASP A 153 -22.12 19.62 20.97
N LEU A 154 -23.23 19.91 20.29
CA LEU A 154 -23.43 19.52 18.89
C LEU A 154 -22.40 20.16 17.96
N ILE A 155 -22.10 21.45 18.13
CA ILE A 155 -21.08 22.15 17.33
C ILE A 155 -19.71 21.51 17.54
N ARG A 156 -19.31 21.34 18.80
CA ARG A 156 -18.00 20.74 19.13
C ARG A 156 -17.86 19.33 18.56
N LEU A 157 -18.93 18.54 18.60
CA LEU A 157 -18.96 17.21 17.97
C LEU A 157 -18.79 17.33 16.45
N MET A 158 -19.54 18.21 15.77
CA MET A 158 -19.43 18.43 14.33
C MET A 158 -18.02 18.86 13.89
N GLU A 159 -17.39 19.76 14.64
CA GLU A 159 -16.01 20.21 14.38
C GLU A 159 -15.00 19.06 14.54
N THR A 160 -15.15 18.29 15.62
CA THR A 160 -14.29 17.12 15.89
C THR A 160 -14.40 16.08 14.77
N ILE A 161 -15.62 15.74 14.37
CA ILE A 161 -15.88 14.79 13.28
C ILE A 161 -15.30 15.30 11.97
N SER A 162 -15.52 16.57 11.63
CA SER A 162 -15.02 17.16 10.39
C SER A 162 -13.49 17.08 10.33
N SER A 163 -12.81 17.39 11.45
CA SER A 163 -11.36 17.22 11.56
C SER A 163 -10.92 15.77 11.34
N LYS A 164 -11.61 14.79 11.96
CA LYS A 164 -11.27 13.36 11.78
C LYS A 164 -11.54 12.84 10.38
N ILE A 165 -12.60 13.31 9.73
CA ILE A 165 -12.90 12.99 8.32
C ILE A 165 -11.78 13.50 7.41
N ASN A 166 -11.26 14.71 7.64
CA ASN A 166 -10.13 15.22 6.88
C ASN A 166 -8.88 14.35 7.06
N THR A 167 -8.56 13.96 8.30
CA THR A 167 -7.45 13.03 8.58
C THR A 167 -7.64 11.68 7.88
N VAL A 168 -8.87 11.15 7.84
CA VAL A 168 -9.19 9.92 7.11
C VAL A 168 -8.95 10.10 5.62
N ASN A 169 -9.47 11.17 5.02
CA ASN A 169 -9.32 11.44 3.59
C ASN A 169 -7.84 11.57 3.20
N GLU A 170 -7.05 12.35 3.94
CA GLU A 170 -5.61 12.48 3.70
C GLU A 170 -4.88 11.14 3.81
N SER A 171 -5.25 10.32 4.78
CA SER A 171 -4.65 9.00 4.98
C SER A 171 -5.05 8.03 3.87
N VAL A 172 -6.31 8.06 3.40
CA VAL A 172 -6.79 7.26 2.27
C VAL A 172 -6.09 7.66 0.98
N ASP A 173 -5.95 8.95 0.72
CA ASP A 173 -5.22 9.46 -0.44
C ASP A 173 -3.74 9.04 -0.41
N SER A 174 -3.12 9.08 0.78
CA SER A 174 -1.76 8.58 0.97
C SER A 174 -1.67 7.09 0.68
N ILE A 175 -2.60 6.27 1.19
CA ILE A 175 -2.63 4.83 0.91
C ILE A 175 -2.74 4.58 -0.60
N HIS A 176 -3.66 5.29 -1.27
CA HIS A 176 -3.87 5.13 -2.71
C HIS A 176 -2.60 5.45 -3.51
N LYS A 177 -1.97 6.60 -3.26
CA LYS A 177 -0.71 7.01 -3.92
C LYS A 177 0.42 6.04 -3.63
N THR A 178 0.56 5.58 -2.39
CA THR A 178 1.60 4.62 -2.00
C THR A 178 1.36 3.26 -2.65
N TYR A 179 0.11 2.83 -2.81
CA TYR A 179 -0.20 1.59 -3.53
C TYR A 179 0.14 1.68 -5.02
N SER A 180 -0.12 2.81 -5.68
CA SER A 180 0.35 3.01 -7.06
C SER A 180 1.87 2.91 -7.18
N ASN A 181 2.62 3.32 -6.15
CA ASN A 181 4.07 3.11 -6.13
C ASN A 181 4.46 1.63 -5.95
N ILE A 182 3.67 0.83 -5.21
CA ILE A 182 3.87 -0.62 -5.11
C ILE A 182 3.68 -1.27 -6.49
N GLN A 183 2.62 -0.91 -7.21
CA GLN A 183 2.37 -1.39 -8.58
C GLN A 183 3.49 -0.99 -9.55
N TYR A 184 4.06 0.20 -9.38
CA TYR A 184 5.23 0.59 -10.16
C TYR A 184 6.45 -0.29 -9.85
N VAL A 185 6.68 -0.63 -8.57
CA VAL A 185 7.78 -1.52 -8.18
C VAL A 185 7.57 -2.94 -8.71
N GLU A 186 6.33 -3.44 -8.74
CA GLU A 186 5.98 -4.72 -9.38
C GLU A 186 6.45 -4.76 -10.84
N ILE A 187 6.13 -3.74 -11.63
CA ILE A 187 6.59 -3.63 -13.02
C ILE A 187 8.13 -3.62 -13.11
N GLN A 188 8.82 -2.97 -12.16
CA GLN A 188 10.29 -2.98 -12.12
C GLN A 188 10.83 -4.39 -11.84
N ILE A 189 10.19 -5.15 -10.95
CA ILE A 189 10.57 -6.52 -10.61
C ILE A 189 10.33 -7.46 -11.81
N GLU A 190 9.19 -7.34 -12.49
CA GLU A 190 8.89 -8.14 -13.70
C GLU A 190 9.92 -7.91 -14.80
N ASN A 191 10.26 -6.64 -15.09
CA ASN A 191 11.28 -6.30 -16.07
C ASN A 191 12.66 -6.86 -15.67
N LEU A 192 12.99 -6.80 -14.38
CA LEU A 192 14.23 -7.35 -13.87
C LEU A 192 14.25 -8.89 -13.98
N SER A 193 13.14 -9.56 -13.72
CA SER A 193 13.00 -11.01 -13.92
C SER A 193 13.25 -11.40 -15.37
N GLY A 194 12.66 -10.68 -16.33
CA GLY A 194 12.90 -10.92 -17.75
C GLY A 194 14.37 -10.74 -18.15
N SER A 195 15.03 -9.70 -17.62
CA SER A 195 16.47 -9.50 -17.83
C SER A 195 17.31 -10.62 -17.22
N LEU A 196 16.96 -11.09 -16.02
CA LEU A 196 17.63 -12.19 -15.34
C LEU A 196 17.50 -13.49 -16.12
N ASP A 197 16.29 -13.84 -16.59
CA ASP A 197 16.07 -15.02 -17.42
C ASP A 197 16.89 -14.96 -18.72
N GLY A 198 17.02 -13.77 -19.33
CA GLY A 198 17.90 -13.56 -20.49
C GLY A 198 19.37 -13.90 -20.21
N TYR A 199 19.93 -13.36 -19.14
CA TYR A 199 21.31 -13.68 -18.74
C TYR A 199 21.48 -15.15 -18.32
N MET A 200 20.46 -15.74 -17.71
CA MET A 200 20.47 -17.17 -17.36
C MET A 200 20.50 -18.08 -18.59
N ASN A 201 19.83 -17.69 -19.67
CA ASN A 201 19.88 -18.44 -20.93
C ASN A 201 21.25 -18.26 -21.61
N GLU A 202 21.83 -17.06 -21.52
CA GLU A 202 23.18 -16.78 -22.04
C GLU A 202 24.24 -17.66 -21.33
N ILE A 203 24.18 -17.76 -20.00
CA ILE A 203 25.16 -18.55 -19.24
C ILE A 203 25.06 -20.06 -19.55
N ASP A 204 23.84 -20.58 -19.74
CA ASP A 204 23.63 -21.97 -20.12
C ASP A 204 24.13 -22.26 -21.55
N ALA A 205 23.94 -21.33 -22.48
CA ALA A 205 24.45 -21.45 -23.84
C ALA A 205 25.99 -21.45 -23.88
N LEU A 206 26.63 -20.61 -23.06
CA LEU A 206 28.10 -20.60 -22.92
C LEU A 206 28.63 -21.93 -22.38
N LYS A 207 27.94 -22.53 -21.41
CA LYS A 207 28.29 -23.86 -20.89
C LYS A 207 28.23 -24.93 -21.97
N ALA A 208 27.17 -24.94 -22.79
CA ALA A 208 27.02 -25.90 -23.87
C ALA A 208 28.13 -25.75 -24.92
N LYS A 209 28.52 -24.52 -25.28
CA LYS A 209 29.63 -24.27 -26.21
C LYS A 209 30.98 -24.73 -25.65
N GLY A 210 31.26 -24.43 -24.38
CA GLY A 210 32.49 -24.88 -23.71
C GLY A 210 32.62 -26.41 -23.73
N SER A 211 31.56 -27.12 -23.35
CA SER A 211 31.52 -28.59 -23.36
C SER A 211 31.77 -29.19 -24.74
N THR A 212 31.24 -28.57 -25.81
CA THR A 212 31.47 -29.04 -27.19
C THR A 212 32.92 -28.81 -27.64
N ASN A 213 33.50 -27.66 -27.30
CA ASN A 213 34.88 -27.35 -27.66
C ASN A 213 35.89 -28.25 -26.93
N ASP A 214 35.63 -28.54 -25.65
CA ASP A 214 36.46 -29.48 -24.86
C ASP A 214 36.40 -30.89 -25.46
N TYR A 215 35.21 -31.38 -25.82
CA TYR A 215 35.04 -32.69 -26.48
C TYR A 215 35.82 -32.77 -27.81
N ILE A 216 35.73 -31.74 -28.66
CA ILE A 216 36.46 -31.71 -29.93
C ILE A 216 37.98 -31.73 -29.70
N ARG A 217 38.47 -30.97 -28.70
CA ARG A 217 39.90 -30.95 -28.35
C ARG A 217 40.38 -32.33 -27.89
N GLU A 218 39.66 -32.97 -26.96
CA GLU A 218 40.01 -34.32 -26.47
C GLU A 218 40.00 -35.35 -27.60
N GLU A 219 39.03 -35.28 -28.52
CA GLU A 219 38.97 -36.15 -29.69
C GLU A 219 40.17 -35.91 -30.63
N MET A 220 40.58 -34.67 -30.85
CA MET A 220 41.76 -34.32 -31.65
C MET A 220 43.06 -34.80 -31.03
N GLU A 221 43.24 -34.63 -29.72
CA GLU A 221 44.42 -35.11 -28.98
C GLU A 221 44.54 -36.64 -29.06
N SER A 222 43.43 -37.35 -28.86
CA SER A 222 43.35 -38.81 -29.00
C SER A 222 43.71 -39.27 -30.41
N LYS A 223 43.16 -38.62 -31.44
CA LYS A 223 43.49 -38.92 -32.85
C LYS A 223 44.96 -38.62 -33.18
N MET A 224 45.52 -37.53 -32.64
CA MET A 224 46.95 -37.21 -32.83
C MET A 224 47.87 -38.23 -32.15
N LEU A 225 47.53 -38.70 -30.95
CA LEU A 225 48.26 -39.78 -30.27
C LEU A 225 48.26 -41.05 -31.11
N PHE A 226 47.10 -41.46 -31.62
CA PHE A 226 46.97 -42.63 -32.49
C PHE A 226 47.81 -42.51 -33.78
N ILE A 227 47.79 -41.35 -34.45
CA ILE A 227 48.62 -41.10 -35.64
C ILE A 227 50.11 -41.17 -35.28
N THR A 228 50.51 -40.54 -34.17
CA THR A 228 51.90 -40.49 -33.71
C THR A 228 52.42 -41.89 -33.39
N GLU A 229 51.62 -42.72 -32.73
CA GLU A 229 51.95 -44.11 -32.42
C GLU A 229 52.13 -44.95 -33.69
N ASN A 230 51.24 -44.79 -34.67
CA ASN A 230 51.37 -45.46 -35.97
C ASN A 230 52.61 -45.02 -36.76
N ILE A 231 52.93 -43.71 -36.78
CA ILE A 231 54.17 -43.20 -37.40
C ILE A 231 55.40 -43.81 -36.71
N ASN A 232 55.40 -43.89 -35.38
CA ASN A 232 56.51 -44.48 -34.63
C ASN A 232 56.66 -45.98 -34.91
N ASN A 233 55.55 -46.71 -35.10
CA ASN A 233 55.59 -48.13 -35.45
C ASN A 233 56.12 -48.35 -36.88
N LEU A 234 55.74 -47.49 -37.83
CA LEU A 234 56.27 -47.55 -39.21
C LEU A 234 57.78 -47.26 -39.27
N LYS A 235 58.30 -46.38 -38.41
CA LYS A 235 59.75 -46.09 -38.32
C LYS A 235 60.59 -47.23 -37.73
N LYS A 236 59.97 -48.26 -37.14
CA LYS A 236 60.64 -49.43 -36.56
C LYS A 236 60.76 -50.60 -37.54
N ILE A 237 60.18 -50.47 -38.74
CA ILE A 237 60.26 -51.43 -39.85
C ILE A 237 61.33 -50.94 -40.82
#